data_AF-A0A1V5PVK8-F1
#
_entry.id   AF-A0A1V5PVK8-F1
#
_cell.length_a   1.000
_cell.length_b   1.000
_cell.length_c   1.000
_cell.angle_alpha   90.00
_cell.angle_beta   90.00
_cell.angle_gamma   90.00
#
_symmetry.space_group_name_H-M   'P 1'
#
loop_
_entity.id
_entity.type
_entity.pdbx_description
1 polymer ?
#
loop_
_entity_poly.entity_id
_entity_poly.type
_entity_poly.pdbx_seq_one_letter_code
_entity_poly.pdbx_strand_id
1 'polypeptide(L)'
;MGSKRKSLKKLLLSRTMISVFIIIVIITEFNMNRQSTEVQKLTRDVLARESVTYSSEIYNWWNTIETRVMQTADVWKNSPYMTNTEAHELLLSLTAADPDSQDIYVANGKDNSFLDGSGWVPDDTFVFTDRPWYQGAIKAGGAIYTSDPYVDASTGKTCLACSILLSEDKVLSSDITFDQMADRMKTFQSSSSDVSIYILSIRIREIYF
;
A
#
# COMPACT_ATOMS: atom_id res chain seq x y z
N MET A 1 26.62 -78.52 -16.23
CA MET A 1 25.20 -78.06 -16.11
C MET A 1 24.96 -77.04 -14.97
N GLY A 2 25.62 -77.14 -13.80
CA GLY A 2 25.36 -76.25 -12.65
C GLY A 2 25.75 -74.77 -12.80
N SER A 3 26.82 -74.44 -13.54
CA SER A 3 27.30 -73.06 -13.75
C SER A 3 26.30 -72.20 -14.56
N LYS A 4 25.81 -72.72 -15.70
CA LYS A 4 24.80 -72.02 -16.53
C LYS A 4 23.50 -71.73 -15.77
N ARG A 5 23.06 -72.65 -14.89
CA ARG A 5 21.84 -72.49 -14.07
C ARG A 5 22.00 -71.42 -12.97
N LYS A 6 23.19 -71.32 -12.35
CA LYS A 6 23.53 -70.24 -11.41
C LYS A 6 23.60 -68.87 -12.12
N SER A 7 24.19 -68.82 -13.31
CA SER A 7 24.24 -67.61 -14.14
C SER A 7 22.85 -67.11 -14.54
N LEU A 8 21.95 -68.02 -14.95
CA LEU A 8 20.57 -67.67 -15.32
C LEU A 8 19.78 -67.11 -14.13
N LYS A 9 19.94 -67.71 -12.94
CA LYS A 9 19.31 -67.22 -11.70
C LYS A 9 19.80 -65.81 -11.32
N LYS A 10 21.10 -65.54 -11.44
CA LYS A 10 21.69 -64.23 -11.17
C LYS A 10 21.16 -63.16 -12.15
N LEU A 11 21.02 -63.51 -13.43
CA LEU A 11 20.46 -62.64 -14.46
C LEU A 11 18.97 -62.33 -14.21
N LEU A 12 18.17 -63.34 -13.89
CA LEU A 12 16.75 -63.18 -13.57
C LEU A 12 16.56 -62.31 -12.33
N LEU A 13 17.32 -62.57 -11.26
CA LEU A 13 17.27 -61.78 -10.03
C LEU A 13 17.64 -60.31 -10.28
N SER A 14 18.67 -60.05 -11.07
CA SER A 14 19.07 -58.69 -11.45
C SER A 14 17.98 -57.98 -12.25
N ARG A 15 17.33 -58.66 -13.21
CA ARG A 15 16.22 -58.07 -13.98
C ARG A 15 15.03 -57.74 -13.09
N THR A 16 14.64 -58.63 -12.18
CA THR A 16 13.56 -58.38 -11.22
C THR A 16 13.88 -57.19 -10.33
N MET A 17 15.12 -57.09 -9.82
CA MET A 17 15.56 -55.93 -9.02
C MET A 17 15.48 -54.62 -9.81
N ILE A 18 15.92 -54.61 -11.07
CA ILE A 18 15.83 -53.43 -11.94
C ILE A 18 14.37 -53.04 -12.19
N SER A 19 13.50 -54.00 -12.47
CA SER A 19 12.06 -53.74 -12.67
C SER A 19 11.40 -53.14 -11.42
N VAL A 20 11.70 -53.67 -10.23
CA VAL A 20 11.19 -53.14 -8.96
C VAL A 20 11.71 -51.71 -8.72
N PHE A 21 12.98 -51.46 -8.99
CA PHE A 21 13.57 -50.12 -8.86
C PHE A 21 12.88 -49.10 -9.79
N ILE A 22 12.65 -49.47 -11.05
CA ILE A 22 11.94 -48.59 -12.01
C ILE A 22 10.51 -48.28 -11.53
N ILE A 23 9.79 -49.28 -11.01
CA ILE A 23 8.43 -49.08 -10.48
C ILE A 23 8.45 -48.11 -9.30
N ILE A 24 9.41 -48.24 -8.38
CA ILE A 24 9.56 -47.33 -7.25
C ILE A 24 9.81 -45.90 -7.75
N VAL A 25 10.71 -45.71 -8.71
CA VAL A 25 11.00 -44.39 -9.28
C VAL A 25 9.75 -43.76 -9.90
N ILE A 26 8.98 -44.53 -10.68
CA ILE A 26 7.74 -44.02 -11.31
C ILE A 26 6.71 -43.63 -10.24
N ILE A 27 6.52 -44.45 -9.20
CA ILE A 27 5.58 -44.16 -8.11
C ILE A 27 6.02 -42.91 -7.34
N THR A 28 7.32 -42.79 -7.02
CA THR A 28 7.87 -41.63 -6.33
C THR A 28 7.68 -40.36 -7.16
N GLU A 29 8.02 -40.39 -8.44
CA GLU A 29 7.82 -39.25 -9.34
C GLU A 29 6.35 -38.85 -9.44
N PHE A 30 5.45 -39.82 -9.58
CA PHE A 30 4.01 -39.53 -9.61
C PHE A 30 3.52 -38.88 -8.32
N ASN A 31 3.94 -39.39 -7.16
CA ASN A 31 3.58 -38.83 -5.86
C ASN A 31 4.17 -37.43 -5.65
N MET A 32 5.44 -37.22 -6.01
CA MET A 32 6.11 -35.91 -5.90
C MET A 32 5.44 -34.86 -6.79
N ASN A 33 5.04 -35.22 -8.01
CA ASN A 33 4.31 -34.32 -8.89
C ASN A 33 2.96 -33.91 -8.29
N ARG A 34 2.19 -34.85 -7.72
CA ARG A 34 0.91 -34.53 -7.06
C ARG A 34 1.12 -33.66 -5.82
N GLN A 35 2.08 -34.02 -4.97
CA GLN A 35 2.40 -33.25 -3.77
C GLN A 35 2.82 -31.81 -4.12
N SER A 36 3.65 -31.64 -5.15
CA SER A 36 4.06 -30.31 -5.64
C SER A 36 2.85 -29.49 -6.08
N THR A 37 1.91 -30.07 -6.83
CA THR A 37 0.69 -29.35 -7.25
C THR A 37 -0.21 -28.93 -6.10
N GLU A 38 -0.34 -29.78 -5.07
CA GLU A 38 -1.14 -29.47 -3.88
C GLU A 38 -0.48 -28.38 -3.03
N VAL A 39 0.85 -28.46 -2.83
CA VAL A 39 1.61 -27.42 -2.12
C VAL A 39 1.50 -26.08 -2.85
N GLN A 40 1.69 -26.05 -4.17
CA GLN A 40 1.53 -24.81 -4.94
C GLN A 40 0.12 -24.23 -4.84
N LYS A 41 -0.90 -25.09 -4.84
CA LYS A 41 -2.29 -24.64 -4.66
C LYS A 41 -2.49 -24.03 -3.28
N LEU A 42 -2.04 -24.72 -2.22
CA LEU A 42 -2.13 -24.23 -0.86
C LEU A 42 -1.38 -22.90 -0.69
N THR A 43 -0.19 -22.78 -1.25
CA THR A 43 0.58 -21.52 -1.27
C THR A 43 -0.20 -20.39 -1.95
N ARG A 44 -0.79 -20.63 -3.12
CA ARG A 44 -1.61 -19.61 -3.81
C ARG A 44 -2.84 -19.22 -2.99
N ASP A 45 -3.52 -20.18 -2.39
CA ASP A 45 -4.72 -19.93 -1.59
C ASP A 45 -4.40 -19.12 -0.32
N VAL A 46 -3.26 -19.39 0.33
CA VAL A 46 -2.75 -18.61 1.47
C VAL A 46 -2.40 -17.19 1.02
N LEU A 47 -1.60 -17.02 -0.04
CA LEU A 47 -1.21 -15.70 -0.54
C LEU A 47 -2.42 -14.87 -0.99
N ALA A 48 -3.42 -15.49 -1.63
CA ALA A 48 -4.65 -14.81 -2.02
C ALA A 48 -5.44 -14.33 -0.80
N ARG A 49 -5.52 -15.15 0.26
CA ARG A 49 -6.19 -14.77 1.51
C ARG A 49 -5.44 -13.65 2.22
N GLU A 50 -4.12 -13.74 2.32
CA GLU A 50 -3.29 -12.67 2.89
C GLU A 50 -3.43 -11.37 2.11
N SER A 51 -3.43 -11.42 0.78
CA SER A 51 -3.64 -10.24 -0.07
C SER A 51 -4.98 -9.56 0.22
N VAL A 52 -6.06 -10.33 0.41
CA VAL A 52 -7.37 -9.79 0.82
C VAL A 52 -7.29 -9.16 2.22
N THR A 53 -6.63 -9.82 3.17
CA THR A 53 -6.42 -9.29 4.52
C THR A 53 -5.65 -7.97 4.49
N TYR A 54 -4.51 -7.90 3.80
CA TYR A 54 -3.71 -6.68 3.68
C TYR A 54 -4.46 -5.56 2.98
N SER A 55 -5.21 -5.88 1.93
CA SER A 55 -6.05 -4.88 1.25
C SER A 55 -7.07 -4.28 2.22
N SER A 56 -7.68 -5.11 3.08
CA SER A 56 -8.59 -4.65 4.13
C SER A 56 -7.87 -3.81 5.19
N GLU A 57 -6.68 -4.21 5.62
CA GLU A 57 -5.89 -3.46 6.61
C GLU A 57 -5.45 -2.09 6.09
N ILE A 58 -5.00 -2.00 4.83
CA ILE A 58 -4.66 -0.74 4.15
C ILE A 58 -5.92 0.12 4.01
N TYR A 59 -7.02 -0.45 3.54
CA TYR A 59 -8.28 0.27 3.38
C TYR A 59 -8.79 0.84 4.71
N ASN A 60 -8.79 0.03 5.77
CA ASN A 60 -9.22 0.47 7.09
C ASN A 60 -8.30 1.55 7.66
N TRP A 61 -6.99 1.42 7.46
CA TRP A 61 -6.03 2.45 7.86
C TRP A 61 -6.25 3.76 7.08
N TRP A 62 -6.42 3.70 5.77
CA TRP A 62 -6.72 4.86 4.95
C TRP A 62 -8.03 5.54 5.36
N ASN A 63 -9.07 4.77 5.69
CA ASN A 63 -10.31 5.32 6.23
C ASN A 63 -10.10 6.09 7.54
N THR A 64 -9.08 5.75 8.35
CA THR A 64 -8.76 6.54 9.53
C THR A 64 -8.20 7.91 9.17
N ILE A 65 -7.42 8.01 8.09
CA ILE A 65 -6.92 9.27 7.54
C ILE A 65 -8.09 10.09 7.00
N GLU A 66 -8.95 9.49 6.18
CA GLU A 66 -10.16 10.16 5.65
C GLU A 66 -11.04 10.70 6.79
N THR A 67 -11.23 9.89 7.84
CA THR A 67 -12.00 10.29 9.03
C THR A 67 -11.37 11.50 9.72
N ARG A 68 -10.05 11.53 9.91
CA ARG A 68 -9.36 12.67 10.53
C ARG A 68 -9.48 13.93 9.67
N VAL A 69 -9.32 13.81 8.35
CA VAL A 69 -9.51 14.94 7.41
C VAL A 69 -10.93 15.47 7.47
N MET A 70 -11.94 14.59 7.48
CA MET A 70 -13.35 14.98 7.62
C MET A 70 -13.62 15.68 8.96
N GLN A 71 -13.10 15.17 10.07
CA GLN A 71 -13.26 15.78 11.39
C GLN A 71 -12.63 17.18 11.44
N THR A 72 -11.43 17.34 10.90
CA THR A 72 -10.76 18.64 10.79
C THR A 72 -11.57 19.60 9.91
N ALA A 73 -12.13 19.11 8.80
CA ALA A 73 -13.01 19.91 7.94
C ALA A 73 -14.28 20.36 8.66
N ASP A 74 -14.87 19.50 9.49
CA ASP A 74 -16.04 19.83 10.30
C ASP A 74 -15.71 20.88 11.36
N VAL A 75 -14.56 20.77 12.04
CA VAL A 75 -14.07 21.81 12.96
C VAL A 75 -13.92 23.14 12.24
N TRP A 76 -13.33 23.13 11.04
CA TRP A 76 -13.13 24.33 10.23
C TRP A 76 -14.46 24.98 9.83
N LYS A 77 -15.40 24.19 9.30
CA LYS A 77 -16.72 24.66 8.84
C LYS A 77 -17.57 25.20 9.99
N ASN A 78 -17.44 24.63 11.19
CA ASN A 78 -18.17 25.06 12.38
C ASN A 78 -17.49 26.20 13.15
N SER A 79 -16.35 26.71 12.66
CA SER A 79 -15.59 27.79 13.30
C SER A 79 -15.47 29.02 12.37
N PRO A 80 -16.58 29.69 12.01
CA PRO A 80 -16.59 30.76 10.99
C PRO A 80 -15.78 32.01 11.37
N TYR A 81 -15.40 32.16 12.64
CA TYR A 81 -14.62 33.29 13.15
C TYR A 81 -13.17 32.93 13.49
N MET A 82 -12.72 31.71 13.17
CA MET A 82 -11.33 31.29 13.38
C MET A 82 -10.39 32.15 12.55
N THR A 83 -9.42 32.79 13.20
CA THR A 83 -8.40 33.59 12.53
C THR A 83 -7.38 32.69 11.83
N ASN A 84 -6.64 33.22 10.85
CA ASN A 84 -5.58 32.46 10.18
C ASN A 84 -4.49 32.01 11.18
N THR A 85 -4.22 32.78 12.23
CA THR A 85 -3.26 32.40 13.28
C THR A 85 -3.75 31.19 14.06
N GLU A 86 -4.98 31.21 14.55
CA GLU A 86 -5.57 30.07 15.28
C GLU A 86 -5.69 28.83 14.38
N ALA A 87 -6.06 29.03 13.12
CA ALA A 87 -6.13 27.96 12.13
C ALA A 87 -4.76 27.31 11.88
N HIS A 88 -3.71 28.12 11.76
CA HIS A 88 -2.34 27.63 11.59
C HIS A 88 -1.85 26.89 12.84
N GLU A 89 -2.09 27.42 14.04
CA GLU A 89 -1.77 26.73 15.31
C GLU A 89 -2.49 25.38 15.46
N LEU A 90 -3.75 25.31 15.01
CA LEU A 90 -4.50 24.06 14.95
C LEU A 90 -3.83 23.06 14.00
N LEU A 91 -3.48 23.47 12.78
CA LEU A 91 -2.83 22.60 11.79
C LEU A 91 -1.47 22.08 12.26
N LEU A 92 -0.66 22.93 12.88
CA LEU A 92 0.60 22.55 13.53
C LEU A 92 0.38 21.48 14.60
N SER A 93 -0.63 21.68 15.45
CA SER A 93 -0.96 20.74 16.53
C SER A 93 -1.47 19.40 16.02
N LEU A 94 -2.33 19.43 14.98
CA LEU A 94 -2.88 18.23 14.36
C LEU A 94 -1.80 17.42 13.64
N THR A 95 -0.92 18.08 12.90
CA THR A 95 0.19 17.42 12.19
C THR A 95 1.15 16.78 13.19
N ALA A 96 1.52 17.49 14.26
CA ALA A 96 2.38 16.92 15.31
C ALA A 96 1.75 15.73 16.06
N ALA A 97 0.41 15.66 16.12
CA ALA A 97 -0.31 14.59 16.78
C ALA A 97 -0.62 13.38 15.87
N ASP A 98 -0.45 13.52 14.55
CA ASP A 98 -0.78 12.48 13.58
C ASP A 98 0.48 11.85 12.99
N PRO A 99 0.92 10.68 13.48
CA PRO A 99 2.13 10.03 12.97
C PRO A 99 2.01 9.55 11.51
N ASP A 100 0.79 9.39 10.98
CA ASP A 100 0.58 8.97 9.59
C ASP A 100 0.68 10.13 8.60
N SER A 101 0.48 11.37 9.07
CA SER A 101 0.50 12.57 8.23
C SER A 101 1.89 13.20 8.22
N GLN A 102 2.41 13.52 7.04
CA GLN A 102 3.59 14.37 6.90
C GLN A 102 3.25 15.85 7.09
N ASP A 103 2.07 16.24 6.60
CA ASP A 103 1.55 17.61 6.71
C ASP A 103 0.02 17.58 6.69
N ILE A 104 -0.62 18.48 7.43
CA ILE A 104 -2.03 18.80 7.35
C ILE A 104 -2.13 20.30 7.10
N TYR A 105 -2.71 20.69 5.98
CA TYR A 105 -2.58 22.05 5.46
C TYR A 105 -3.86 22.55 4.80
N VAL A 106 -3.99 23.87 4.73
CA VAL A 106 -5.10 24.55 4.04
C VAL A 106 -4.59 25.56 3.04
N ALA A 107 -5.17 25.51 1.84
CA ALA A 107 -4.94 26.52 0.81
C ALA A 107 -6.23 27.22 0.44
N ASN A 108 -6.14 28.53 0.19
CA ASN A 108 -7.25 29.37 -0.20
C ASN A 108 -6.93 30.11 -1.50
N GLY A 109 -7.51 29.66 -2.61
CA GLY A 109 -7.30 30.26 -3.93
C GLY A 109 -7.81 31.70 -4.06
N LYS A 110 -8.70 32.15 -3.16
CA LYS A 110 -9.25 33.51 -3.22
C LYS A 110 -8.23 34.59 -2.83
N ASP A 111 -7.40 34.32 -1.83
CA ASP A 111 -6.38 35.24 -1.32
C ASP A 111 -4.95 34.71 -1.50
N ASN A 112 -4.81 33.57 -2.18
CA ASN A 112 -3.56 32.85 -2.38
C ASN A 112 -2.82 32.50 -1.08
N SER A 113 -3.54 32.35 0.04
CA SER A 113 -2.96 31.95 1.32
C SER A 113 -2.76 30.44 1.41
N PHE A 114 -1.68 30.05 2.07
CA PHE A 114 -1.32 28.67 2.36
C PHE A 114 -0.91 28.58 3.84
N LEU A 115 -1.59 27.72 4.59
CA LEU A 115 -1.33 27.43 5.99
C LEU A 115 -0.83 25.99 6.08
N ASP A 116 0.42 25.82 6.50
CA ASP A 116 1.14 24.56 6.53
C ASP A 116 1.21 24.02 7.97
N GLY A 117 0.95 22.73 8.18
CA GLY A 117 0.99 22.11 9.50
C GLY A 117 2.34 21.48 9.85
N SER A 118 3.25 21.33 8.89
CA SER A 118 4.63 20.86 9.11
C SER A 118 5.57 21.97 9.59
N GLY A 119 5.17 23.23 9.45
CA GLY A 119 5.97 24.42 9.74
C GLY A 119 6.78 24.92 8.55
N TRP A 120 6.54 24.37 7.36
CA TRP A 120 7.13 24.88 6.13
C TRP A 120 6.47 26.21 5.73
N VAL A 121 7.27 27.13 5.19
CA VAL A 121 6.78 28.40 4.67
C VAL A 121 7.12 28.46 3.19
N PRO A 122 6.12 28.45 2.29
CA PRO A 122 6.37 28.49 0.86
C PRO A 122 7.02 29.82 0.44
N ASP A 123 7.91 29.76 -0.54
CA ASP A 123 8.39 30.94 -1.23
C ASP A 123 7.36 31.47 -2.25
N ASP A 124 7.69 32.58 -2.90
CA ASP A 124 6.82 33.25 -3.87
C ASP A 124 6.62 32.48 -5.18
N THR A 125 7.35 31.39 -5.40
CA THR A 125 7.25 30.54 -6.60
C THR A 125 6.29 29.36 -6.42
N PHE A 126 5.82 29.10 -5.20
CA PHE A 126 4.90 28.00 -4.93
C PHE A 126 3.49 28.29 -5.44
N VAL A 127 3.06 27.53 -6.45
CA VAL A 127 1.71 27.62 -7.04
C VAL A 127 0.90 26.38 -6.65
N PHE A 128 0.07 26.51 -5.62
CA PHE A 128 -0.76 25.38 -5.17
C PHE A 128 -1.97 25.11 -6.07
N THR A 129 -2.41 26.09 -6.87
CA THR A 129 -3.63 25.97 -7.68
C THR A 129 -3.53 24.89 -8.75
N ASP A 130 -2.33 24.53 -9.19
CA ASP A 130 -2.11 23.48 -10.19
C ASP A 130 -1.85 22.10 -9.57
N ARG A 131 -1.83 22.01 -8.24
CA ARG A 131 -1.48 20.77 -7.53
C ARG A 131 -2.64 19.76 -7.58
N PRO A 132 -2.35 18.45 -7.70
CA PRO A 132 -3.39 17.42 -7.86
C PRO A 132 -4.44 17.40 -6.75
N TRP A 133 -4.01 17.60 -5.49
CA TRP A 133 -4.90 17.62 -4.33
C TRP A 133 -5.88 18.81 -4.37
N TYR A 134 -5.41 19.99 -4.76
CA TYR A 134 -6.24 21.19 -4.84
C TYR A 134 -7.30 21.04 -5.94
N GLN A 135 -6.85 20.70 -7.15
CA GLN A 135 -7.73 20.51 -8.31
C GLN A 135 -8.71 19.35 -8.10
N GLY A 136 -8.27 18.27 -7.46
CA GLY A 136 -9.09 17.11 -7.18
C GLY A 136 -10.18 17.40 -6.15
N ALA A 137 -9.85 18.06 -5.04
CA ALA A 137 -10.82 18.46 -4.03
C ALA A 137 -11.88 19.43 -4.59
N ILE A 138 -11.46 20.42 -5.40
CA ILE A 138 -12.36 21.35 -6.09
C ILE A 138 -13.35 20.58 -6.97
N LYS A 139 -12.85 19.65 -7.79
CA LYS A 139 -13.70 18.81 -8.67
C LYS A 139 -14.62 17.87 -7.89
N ALA A 140 -14.18 17.39 -6.73
CA ALA A 140 -14.96 16.52 -5.85
C ALA A 140 -16.09 17.26 -5.10
N GLY A 141 -16.10 18.59 -5.10
CA GLY A 141 -17.24 19.41 -4.68
C GLY A 141 -17.65 19.21 -3.22
N GLY A 142 -16.71 18.88 -2.34
CA GLY A 142 -16.94 18.65 -0.91
C GLY A 142 -16.96 17.18 -0.48
N ALA A 143 -16.85 16.23 -1.41
CA ALA A 143 -16.47 14.87 -1.08
C ALA A 143 -14.95 14.76 -0.82
N ILE A 144 -14.54 13.75 -0.05
CA ILE A 144 -13.13 13.39 0.09
C ILE A 144 -12.56 13.01 -1.28
N TYR A 145 -11.37 13.52 -1.57
CA TYR A 145 -10.59 13.21 -2.76
C TYR A 145 -9.23 12.65 -2.35
N THR A 146 -8.90 11.46 -2.86
CA THR A 146 -7.55 10.89 -2.80
C THR A 146 -6.83 11.18 -4.11
N SER A 147 -5.63 11.76 -4.03
CA SER A 147 -4.82 12.09 -5.22
C SER A 147 -4.16 10.86 -5.85
N ASP A 148 -3.73 11.00 -7.10
CA ASP A 148 -2.63 10.17 -7.61
C ASP A 148 -1.31 10.55 -6.90
N PRO A 149 -0.27 9.68 -6.91
CA PRO A 149 1.03 10.01 -6.34
C PRO A 149 1.63 11.28 -6.95
N TYR A 150 2.23 12.13 -6.11
CA TYR A 150 2.90 13.34 -6.55
C TYR A 150 4.10 13.67 -5.66
N VAL A 151 4.95 14.58 -6.12
CA VAL A 151 6.11 15.04 -5.35
C VAL A 151 5.69 16.24 -4.48
N ASP A 152 5.82 16.08 -3.17
CA ASP A 152 5.61 17.17 -2.22
C ASP A 152 6.66 18.28 -2.41
N ALA A 153 6.23 19.54 -2.28
CA ALA A 153 7.08 20.70 -2.54
C ALA A 153 7.98 21.02 -1.34
N SER A 154 7.53 20.71 -0.12
CA SER A 154 8.29 21.02 1.09
C SER A 154 9.46 20.05 1.30
N THR A 155 9.23 18.77 1.03
CA THR A 155 10.17 17.68 1.32
C THR A 155 10.84 17.07 0.09
N GLY A 156 10.25 17.24 -1.11
CA GLY A 156 10.67 16.54 -2.32
C GLY A 156 10.38 15.04 -2.34
N LYS A 157 9.63 14.52 -1.35
CA LYS A 157 9.24 13.11 -1.28
C LYS A 157 7.96 12.85 -2.06
N THR A 158 7.79 11.61 -2.50
CA THR A 158 6.52 11.16 -3.10
C THR A 158 5.48 10.92 -2.01
N CYS A 159 4.28 11.46 -2.19
CA CYS A 159 3.15 11.32 -1.27
C CYS A 159 1.83 11.07 -2.02
N LEU A 160 0.81 10.72 -1.23
CA LEU A 160 -0.61 10.81 -1.59
C LEU A 160 -1.25 11.89 -0.72
N ALA A 161 -2.22 12.60 -1.28
CA ALA A 161 -3.05 13.55 -0.55
C ALA A 161 -4.44 12.99 -0.31
N CYS A 162 -4.95 13.14 0.91
CA CYS A 162 -6.37 13.06 1.24
C CYS A 162 -6.91 14.47 1.48
N SER A 163 -7.79 14.93 0.60
CA SER A 163 -8.18 16.33 0.52
C SER A 163 -9.70 16.52 0.43
N ILE A 164 -10.17 17.68 0.89
CA ILE A 164 -11.59 18.03 0.91
C ILE A 164 -11.79 19.52 0.70
N LEU A 165 -12.83 19.86 -0.06
CA LEU A 165 -13.26 21.24 -0.24
C LEU A 165 -14.00 21.74 1.02
N LEU A 166 -13.48 22.81 1.61
CA LEU A 166 -14.10 23.51 2.75
C LEU A 166 -15.15 24.52 2.28
N SER A 167 -14.83 25.30 1.25
CA SER A 167 -15.66 26.31 0.58
C SER A 167 -15.10 26.61 -0.82
N GLU A 168 -15.83 27.29 -1.70
CA GLU A 168 -15.48 27.64 -3.11
C GLU A 168 -14.02 27.38 -3.55
N ASP A 169 -13.04 28.08 -2.96
CA ASP A 169 -11.61 27.98 -3.30
C ASP A 169 -10.72 27.55 -2.11
N LYS A 170 -11.29 27.02 -1.04
CA LYS A 170 -10.57 26.65 0.17
C LYS A 170 -10.52 25.14 0.35
N VAL A 171 -9.33 24.57 0.29
CA VAL A 171 -9.10 23.12 0.37
C VAL A 171 -8.28 22.80 1.61
N LEU A 172 -8.76 21.82 2.38
CA LEU A 172 -7.99 21.14 3.42
C LEU A 172 -7.40 19.86 2.84
N SER A 173 -6.17 19.55 3.18
CA SER A 173 -5.52 18.32 2.75
C SER A 173 -4.59 17.78 3.83
N SER A 174 -4.33 16.48 3.76
CA SER A 174 -3.34 15.76 4.55
C SER A 174 -2.49 14.92 3.60
N ASP A 175 -1.18 15.05 3.75
CA ASP A 175 -0.19 14.35 2.94
C ASP A 175 0.37 13.13 3.68
N ILE A 176 0.43 12.01 2.98
CA ILE A 176 0.97 10.75 3.48
C ILE A 176 2.08 10.32 2.54
N THR A 177 3.31 10.28 3.06
CA THR A 177 4.49 9.90 2.28
C THR A 177 4.55 8.40 2.02
N PHE A 178 5.27 8.00 0.96
CA PHE A 178 5.52 6.59 0.66
C PHE A 178 6.34 5.90 1.76
N ASP A 179 7.17 6.66 2.48
CA ASP A 179 7.89 6.16 3.67
C ASP A 179 6.90 5.78 4.79
N GLN A 180 5.93 6.64 5.09
CA GLN A 180 4.89 6.35 6.08
C GLN A 180 4.01 5.17 5.67
N MET A 181 3.67 5.06 4.39
CA MET A 181 2.98 3.88 3.86
C MET A 181 3.83 2.61 4.03
N ALA A 182 5.13 2.67 3.72
CA ALA A 182 6.03 1.53 3.89
C ALA A 182 6.16 1.12 5.37
N ASP A 183 6.27 2.09 6.27
CA ASP A 183 6.29 1.83 7.71
C ASP A 183 4.98 1.23 8.22
N ARG A 184 3.84 1.68 7.68
CA ARG A 184 2.54 1.06 7.95
C ARG A 184 2.53 -0.39 7.47
N MET A 185 3.00 -0.66 6.25
CA MET A 185 3.01 -2.00 5.68
C MET A 185 3.90 -2.98 6.44
N LYS A 186 4.98 -2.53 7.09
CA LYS A 186 5.82 -3.37 7.96
C LYS A 186 5.07 -3.95 9.17
N THR A 187 3.94 -3.34 9.55
CA THR A 187 3.13 -3.84 10.68
C THR A 187 2.26 -5.05 10.32
N PHE A 188 2.10 -5.33 9.02
CA PHE A 188 1.28 -6.43 8.55
C PHE A 188 2.04 -7.76 8.70
N GLN A 189 1.38 -8.75 9.33
CA GLN A 189 1.99 -10.07 9.55
C GLN A 189 1.76 -10.96 8.33
N SER A 190 2.82 -11.60 7.84
CA SER A 190 2.72 -12.67 6.84
C SER A 190 3.08 -14.02 7.44
N SER A 191 2.48 -15.07 6.88
CA SER A 191 2.83 -16.46 7.15
C SER A 191 4.25 -16.83 6.71
N SER A 192 4.91 -16.00 5.89
CA SER A 192 6.29 -16.18 5.48
C SER A 192 7.07 -14.86 5.48
N SER A 193 8.34 -14.92 5.88
CA SER A 193 9.29 -13.79 5.80
C SER A 193 9.66 -13.40 4.37
N ASP A 194 9.37 -14.28 3.39
CA ASP A 194 9.73 -14.07 1.98
C ASP A 194 8.64 -13.32 1.20
N VAL A 195 7.54 -12.95 1.86
CA VAL A 195 6.44 -12.21 1.23
C VAL A 195 6.77 -10.72 1.18
N SER A 196 6.69 -10.15 -0.01
CA SER A 196 6.78 -8.71 -0.24
C SER A 196 5.41 -8.17 -0.67
N ILE A 197 4.99 -7.05 -0.08
CA ILE A 197 3.71 -6.39 -0.36
C ILE A 197 3.98 -5.16 -1.23
N TYR A 198 3.21 -5.00 -2.30
CA TYR A 198 3.31 -3.85 -3.21
C TYR A 198 1.92 -3.23 -3.41
N ILE A 199 1.87 -1.89 -3.39
CA ILE A 199 0.68 -1.13 -3.80
C ILE A 199 0.87 -0.70 -5.25
N LEU A 200 -0.11 -1.03 -6.10
CA LEU A 200 -0.08 -0.72 -7.53
C LEU A 200 -1.18 0.28 -7.87
N SER A 201 -0.83 1.39 -8.52
CA SER A 201 -1.83 2.26 -9.14
C SER A 201 -2.34 1.61 -10.42
N ILE A 202 -3.64 1.27 -10.46
CA ILE A 202 -4.26 0.61 -11.62
C ILE A 202 -4.36 1.58 -12.82
N ARG A 203 -4.12 2.90 -12.62
CA ARG A 203 -4.16 3.92 -13.68
C ARG A 203 -2.81 4.17 -14.35
N ILE A 204 -1.70 3.71 -13.78
CA ILE A 204 -0.36 3.97 -14.29
C ILE A 204 0.31 2.63 -14.57
N ARG A 205 0.74 2.40 -15.82
CA ARG A 205 1.56 1.23 -16.22
C ARG A 205 3.01 1.34 -15.72
N GLU A 206 3.24 1.96 -14.56
CA GLU A 206 4.57 2.12 -13.99
C GLU A 206 4.56 1.59 -12.56
N ILE A 207 5.48 0.66 -12.31
CA ILE A 207 5.74 0.09 -10.99
C ILE A 207 6.68 1.07 -10.29
N TYR A 208 6.27 1.64 -9.16
CA TYR A 208 7.15 2.44 -8.31
C TYR A 208 7.96 1.49 -7.41
N PHE A 209 9.28 1.65 -7.43
CA PHE A 209 10.28 0.81 -6.74
C PHE A 209 10.50 1.23 -5.30
#